data_AF-A0A1L5F867-F1
#
_entry.id   AF-A0A1L5F867-F1
#
_cell.length_a   1.000
_cell.length_b   1.000
_cell.length_c   1.000
_cell.angle_alpha   90.00
_cell.angle_beta   90.00
_cell.angle_gamma   90.00
#
_symmetry.space_group_name_H-M   'P 1'
#
loop_
_entity.id
_entity.type
_entity.pdbx_description
1 polymer ?
#
loop_
_entity_poly.entity_id
_entity_poly.type
_entity_poly.pdbx_seq_one_letter_code
_entity_poly.pdbx_strand_id
1 'polypeptide(L)'
;MNKEIAVLENDNGEIASFLEPGVVKIYTKQDKDWKIKDEIIFSIYKITDVNLIRERIIKMVESLGQCKIFVGRKIGGIPYSILERFEVNSWEITGRPYEFLDHVMETEEDEERKLLKSSPQSQDKCVCEPVKIGQEGHYFLDLIKVQQQNPNITTKQILLPFFKNQTFSELVINCSHVPKWFEKKLDNFGLKADVEIEEKGRLKVTVKYKTC
;
A
#
# COMPACT_ATOMS: atom_id res chain seq x y z
N MET A 1 11.36 -14.83 -6.93
CA MET A 1 10.75 -13.50 -7.10
C MET A 1 11.85 -12.50 -7.36
N ASN A 2 11.67 -11.57 -8.30
CA ASN A 2 12.65 -10.53 -8.54
C ASN A 2 12.60 -9.54 -7.37
N LYS A 3 13.69 -9.49 -6.60
CA LYS A 3 13.82 -8.67 -5.39
C LYS A 3 14.30 -7.28 -5.80
N GLU A 4 13.35 -6.42 -6.12
CA GLU A 4 13.62 -5.08 -6.64
C GLU A 4 13.03 -4.00 -5.72
N ILE A 5 13.80 -2.95 -5.47
CA ILE A 5 13.39 -1.76 -4.72
C ILE A 5 13.70 -0.54 -5.58
N ALA A 6 12.67 0.24 -5.91
CA ALA A 6 12.86 1.54 -6.52
C ALA A 6 13.12 2.58 -5.43
N VAL A 7 14.15 3.41 -5.58
CA VAL A 7 14.48 4.47 -4.63
C VAL A 7 14.61 5.78 -5.39
N LEU A 8 13.89 6.82 -4.95
CA LEU A 8 14.10 8.17 -5.44
C LEU A 8 15.30 8.80 -4.74
N GLU A 9 16.33 9.18 -5.48
CA GLU A 9 17.56 9.77 -4.97
C GLU A 9 17.80 11.18 -5.52
N ASN A 10 18.39 12.06 -4.71
CA ASN A 10 18.89 13.36 -5.16
C ASN A 10 20.32 13.24 -5.72
N ASP A 11 20.86 14.37 -6.19
CA ASP A 11 22.21 14.46 -6.75
C ASP A 11 23.33 14.08 -5.76
N ASN A 12 23.05 14.07 -4.45
CA ASN A 12 23.99 13.66 -3.40
C ASN A 12 23.95 12.14 -3.11
N GLY A 13 23.09 11.39 -3.79
CA GLY A 13 22.87 9.95 -3.53
C GLY A 13 22.10 9.66 -2.24
N GLU A 14 21.36 10.64 -1.73
CA GLU A 14 20.47 10.49 -0.58
C GLU A 14 19.03 10.33 -1.04
N ILE A 15 18.21 9.66 -0.23
CA ILE A 15 16.78 9.50 -0.53
C ILE A 15 16.11 10.87 -0.64
N ALA A 16 15.39 11.06 -1.73
CA ALA A 16 14.72 12.28 -2.10
C ALA A 16 13.19 12.18 -2.01
N SER A 17 12.56 13.35 -1.93
CA SER A 17 11.14 13.57 -2.05
C SER A 17 10.78 13.96 -3.48
N PHE A 18 9.50 13.84 -3.82
CA PHE A 18 8.98 14.29 -5.12
C PHE A 18 9.07 15.81 -5.35
N LEU A 19 9.40 16.59 -4.30
CA LEU A 19 9.48 18.05 -4.33
C LEU A 19 10.89 18.57 -4.59
N GLU A 20 11.82 17.70 -4.92
CA GLU A 20 13.18 18.05 -5.32
C GLU A 20 13.57 17.27 -6.58
N PRO A 21 14.58 17.73 -7.34
CA PRO A 21 15.09 16.97 -8.47
C PRO A 21 15.73 15.67 -8.00
N GLY A 22 15.65 14.63 -8.84
CA GLY A 22 16.23 13.35 -8.52
C GLY A 22 16.16 12.34 -9.67
N VAL A 23 16.59 11.13 -9.36
CA VAL A 23 16.57 9.96 -10.23
C VAL A 23 15.95 8.81 -9.44
N VAL A 24 15.05 8.06 -10.07
CA VAL A 24 14.55 6.82 -9.50
C VAL A 24 15.49 5.70 -9.92
N LYS A 25 16.22 5.12 -8.96
CA LYS A 25 17.10 3.99 -9.19
C LYS A 25 16.43 2.70 -8.75
N ILE A 26 16.47 1.68 -9.60
CA ILE A 26 15.95 0.35 -9.29
C ILE A 26 17.10 -0.50 -8.79
N TYR A 27 17.08 -0.78 -7.50
CA TYR A 27 18.03 -1.67 -6.85
C TYR A 27 17.55 -3.11 -6.94
N THR A 28 18.46 -4.03 -7.25
CA THR A 28 18.21 -5.46 -7.18
C THR A 28 19.27 -6.13 -6.32
N LYS A 29 18.84 -7.09 -5.50
CA LYS A 29 19.74 -7.85 -4.65
C LYS A 29 20.37 -8.99 -5.47
N GLN A 30 21.69 -8.91 -5.71
CA GLN A 30 22.47 -9.96 -6.33
C GLN A 30 23.41 -10.55 -5.28
N ASP A 31 23.21 -11.82 -4.94
CA ASP A 31 23.91 -12.52 -3.86
C ASP A 31 23.77 -11.80 -2.51
N LYS A 32 24.79 -11.05 -2.09
CA LYS A 32 24.85 -10.29 -0.83
C LYS A 32 24.83 -8.79 -1.02
N ASP A 33 25.00 -8.30 -2.24
CA ASP A 33 25.15 -6.88 -2.52
C ASP A 33 23.98 -6.33 -3.32
N TRP A 34 23.67 -5.07 -3.07
CA TRP A 34 22.69 -4.32 -3.84
C TRP A 34 23.35 -3.71 -5.06
N LYS A 35 22.77 -3.93 -6.23
CA LYS A 35 23.22 -3.31 -7.48
C LYS A 35 22.09 -2.52 -8.11
N ILE A 36 22.47 -1.43 -8.79
CA ILE A 36 21.54 -0.67 -9.61
C ILE A 36 21.30 -1.46 -10.90
N LYS A 37 20.05 -1.84 -11.12
CA LYS A 37 19.58 -2.54 -12.32
C LYS A 37 19.22 -1.54 -13.41
N ASP A 38 18.58 -0.44 -13.03
CA ASP A 38 18.06 0.56 -13.96
C ASP A 38 17.96 1.94 -13.28
N GLU A 39 17.94 3.00 -14.09
CA GLU A 39 17.81 4.38 -13.65
C GLU A 39 16.80 5.15 -14.51
N ILE A 40 15.80 5.73 -13.85
CA ILE A 40 14.75 6.51 -14.49
C ILE A 40 14.93 7.97 -14.06
N ILE A 41 15.33 8.80 -15.02
CA ILE A 41 15.40 10.25 -14.82
C ILE A 41 13.97 10.76 -14.59
N PHE A 42 13.70 11.25 -13.39
CA PHE A 42 12.36 11.65 -13.00
C PHE A 42 12.39 12.95 -12.21
N SER A 43 11.66 13.95 -12.70
CA SER A 43 11.43 15.17 -11.95
C SER A 43 10.05 15.74 -12.24
N ILE A 44 9.35 16.07 -11.17
CA ILE A 44 8.17 16.94 -11.20
C ILE A 44 8.43 18.26 -10.46
N TYR A 45 9.70 18.53 -10.15
CA TYR A 45 10.13 19.75 -9.47
C TYR A 45 9.73 20.97 -10.30
N LYS A 46 9.06 21.94 -9.65
CA LYS A 46 8.55 23.19 -10.25
C LYS A 46 7.43 23.03 -11.30
N ILE A 47 6.88 21.83 -11.49
CA ILE A 47 5.67 21.68 -12.32
C ILE A 47 4.47 22.11 -11.48
N THR A 48 3.61 22.97 -12.05
CA THR A 48 2.37 23.43 -11.40
C THR A 48 1.12 22.78 -12.00
N ASP A 49 1.23 22.27 -13.24
CA ASP A 49 0.13 21.56 -13.89
C ASP A 49 -0.05 20.16 -13.29
N VAL A 50 -1.20 19.96 -12.65
CA VAL A 50 -1.55 18.74 -11.94
C VAL A 50 -1.70 17.53 -12.88
N ASN A 51 -2.19 17.74 -14.10
CA ASN A 51 -2.34 16.67 -15.08
C ASN A 51 -0.96 16.22 -15.58
N LEU A 52 -0.07 17.17 -15.86
CA LEU A 52 1.31 16.86 -16.24
C LEU A 52 2.07 16.15 -15.11
N ILE A 53 1.87 16.56 -13.85
CA ILE A 53 2.41 15.85 -12.68
C ILE A 53 1.92 14.40 -12.67
N ARG A 54 0.61 14.17 -12.82
CA ARG A 54 0.03 12.82 -12.84
C ARG A 54 0.61 11.98 -13.98
N GLU A 55 0.65 12.51 -15.19
CA GLU A 55 1.19 11.80 -16.35
C GLU A 55 2.65 11.41 -16.16
N ARG A 56 3.48 12.30 -15.62
CA ARG A 56 4.89 12.00 -15.34
C ARG A 56 5.06 10.91 -14.29
N ILE A 57 4.28 10.97 -13.21
CA ILE A 57 4.32 9.93 -12.16
C ILE A 57 3.85 8.60 -12.74
N ILE A 58 2.76 8.58 -13.53
CA ILE A 58 2.27 7.35 -14.18
C ILE A 58 3.36 6.73 -15.05
N LYS A 59 3.98 7.52 -15.93
CA LYS A 59 5.08 7.04 -16.80
C LYS A 59 6.26 6.48 -16.01
N MET A 60 6.62 7.13 -14.90
CA MET A 60 7.66 6.64 -14.00
C MET A 60 7.28 5.30 -13.39
N VAL A 61 6.06 5.18 -12.86
CA VAL A 61 5.57 3.96 -12.23
C VAL A 61 5.43 2.81 -13.23
N GLU A 62 5.01 3.09 -14.46
CA GLU A 62 4.98 2.11 -15.55
C GLU A 62 6.38 1.60 -15.91
N SER A 63 7.38 2.49 -15.84
CA SER A 63 8.79 2.14 -16.09
C SER A 63 9.41 1.28 -14.98
N LEU A 64 8.79 1.20 -13.80
CA LEU A 64 9.22 0.29 -12.72
C LEU A 64 9.00 -1.19 -13.08
N GLY A 65 8.15 -1.48 -14.08
CA GLY A 65 7.87 -2.83 -14.53
C GLY A 65 7.29 -3.73 -13.41
N GLN A 66 8.08 -4.71 -12.98
CA GLN A 66 7.70 -5.66 -11.93
C GLN A 66 8.04 -5.20 -10.52
N CYS A 67 8.79 -4.10 -10.35
CA CYS A 67 9.16 -3.59 -9.04
C CYS A 67 7.92 -3.06 -8.31
N LYS A 68 7.64 -3.64 -7.13
CA LYS A 68 6.46 -3.31 -6.31
C LYS A 68 6.79 -2.55 -5.03
N ILE A 69 8.05 -2.16 -4.83
CA ILE A 69 8.49 -1.41 -3.65
C ILE A 69 9.08 -0.08 -4.15
N PHE A 70 8.65 1.02 -3.54
CA PHE A 70 9.16 2.37 -3.83
C PHE A 70 9.52 3.10 -2.54
N VAL A 71 10.72 3.65 -2.48
CA VAL A 71 11.25 4.38 -1.34
C VAL A 71 11.48 5.84 -1.71
N GLY A 72 11.04 6.74 -0.84
CA GLY A 72 11.26 8.18 -0.95
C GLY A 72 11.28 8.82 0.43
N ARG A 73 11.71 10.08 0.52
CA ARG A 73 11.79 10.78 1.80
C ARG A 73 10.43 11.25 2.30
N LYS A 74 9.57 11.63 1.36
CA LYS A 74 8.19 12.00 1.63
C LYS A 74 7.35 11.72 0.38
N ILE A 75 6.37 10.85 0.54
CA ILE A 75 5.48 10.34 -0.49
C ILE A 75 4.04 10.64 -0.03
N GLY A 76 3.61 11.87 -0.27
CA GLY A 76 2.25 12.32 0.03
C GLY A 76 1.45 12.67 -1.22
N GLY A 77 0.12 12.71 -1.09
CA GLY A 77 -0.76 13.29 -2.10
C GLY A 77 -0.84 12.50 -3.42
N ILE A 78 -0.60 13.18 -4.54
CA ILE A 78 -0.75 12.61 -5.88
C ILE A 78 0.22 11.43 -6.11
N PRO A 79 1.55 11.56 -5.84
CA PRO A 79 2.48 10.43 -5.91
C PRO A 79 2.02 9.19 -5.17
N TYR A 80 1.65 9.33 -3.88
CA TYR A 80 1.15 8.22 -3.06
C TYR A 80 -0.04 7.53 -3.73
N SER A 81 -1.03 8.32 -4.16
CA SER A 81 -2.25 7.76 -4.76
C SER A 81 -2.02 7.01 -6.07
N ILE A 82 -1.01 7.41 -6.86
CA ILE A 82 -0.67 6.73 -8.10
C ILE A 82 0.11 5.46 -7.78
N LEU A 83 1.15 5.53 -6.93
CA LEU A 83 1.91 4.36 -6.50
C LEU A 83 0.99 3.27 -5.93
N GLU A 84 0.07 3.66 -5.04
CA GLU A 84 -0.93 2.77 -4.46
C GLU A 84 -1.84 2.13 -5.52
N ARG A 85 -2.29 2.90 -6.53
CA ARG A 85 -3.13 2.40 -7.64
C ARG A 85 -2.42 1.36 -8.51
N PHE A 86 -1.09 1.45 -8.63
CA PHE A 86 -0.25 0.50 -9.36
C PHE A 86 0.29 -0.63 -8.47
N GLU A 87 -0.25 -0.71 -7.24
CA GLU A 87 0.09 -1.73 -6.25
C GLU A 87 1.55 -1.69 -5.80
N VAL A 88 2.15 -0.49 -5.85
CA VAL A 88 3.51 -0.26 -5.38
C VAL A 88 3.44 0.16 -3.90
N ASN A 89 4.04 -0.67 -3.03
CA ASN A 89 4.20 -0.38 -1.62
C ASN A 89 5.20 0.77 -1.44
N SER A 90 4.77 1.82 -0.76
CA SER A 90 5.53 3.07 -0.62
C SER A 90 6.15 3.15 0.78
N TRP A 91 7.43 3.50 0.84
CA TRP A 91 8.21 3.64 2.07
C TRP A 91 8.73 5.06 2.21
N GLU A 92 8.51 5.67 3.38
CA GLU A 92 9.06 6.97 3.72
C GLU A 92 10.30 6.82 4.61
N ILE A 93 11.49 7.06 4.05
CA ILE A 93 12.79 6.87 4.74
C ILE A 93 13.68 8.09 4.46
N THR A 94 14.56 8.44 5.39
CA THR A 94 15.60 9.46 5.19
C THR A 94 16.99 8.82 5.35
N GLY A 95 17.98 9.30 4.61
CA GLY A 95 19.36 8.80 4.67
C GLY A 95 19.83 8.27 3.31
N ARG A 96 20.78 7.32 3.32
CA ARG A 96 21.36 6.75 2.10
C ARG A 96 20.77 5.38 1.77
N PRO A 97 20.49 5.08 0.47
CA PRO A 97 19.93 3.81 0.00
C PRO A 97 20.40 2.56 0.73
N TYR A 98 21.71 2.33 0.67
CA TYR A 98 22.35 1.12 1.18
C TYR A 98 22.17 0.88 2.68
N GLU A 99 21.80 1.89 3.46
CA GLU A 99 21.59 1.75 4.91
C GLU A 99 20.28 1.04 5.25
N PHE A 100 19.30 1.02 4.34
CA PHE A 100 17.94 0.53 4.62
C PHE A 100 17.40 -0.49 3.62
N LEU A 101 18.05 -0.69 2.46
CA LEU A 101 17.55 -1.62 1.44
C LEU A 101 17.30 -3.02 1.99
N ASP A 102 18.19 -3.53 2.86
CA ASP A 102 17.99 -4.83 3.52
C ASP A 102 16.79 -4.82 4.46
N HIS A 103 16.66 -3.80 5.31
CA HIS A 103 15.54 -3.68 6.25
C HIS A 103 14.18 -3.61 5.52
N VAL A 104 14.10 -2.85 4.43
CA VAL A 104 12.89 -2.76 3.60
C VAL A 104 12.56 -4.11 2.98
N MET A 105 13.54 -4.78 2.38
CA MET A 105 13.34 -6.10 1.76
C MET A 105 12.91 -7.15 2.78
N GLU A 106 13.56 -7.20 3.95
CA GLU A 106 13.23 -8.14 5.02
C GLU A 106 11.82 -7.92 5.56
N THR A 107 11.41 -6.66 5.74
CA THR A 107 10.07 -6.33 6.23
C THR A 107 8.99 -6.71 5.21
N GLU A 108 9.20 -6.40 3.93
CA GLU A 108 8.28 -6.79 2.85
C GLU A 108 8.17 -8.31 2.72
N GLU A 109 9.29 -9.04 2.82
CA GLU A 109 9.28 -10.51 2.83
C GLU A 109 8.55 -11.08 4.06
N ASP A 110 8.74 -10.49 5.24
CA ASP A 110 8.04 -10.91 6.45
C ASP A 110 6.54 -10.65 6.38
N GLU A 111 6.14 -9.52 5.81
CA GLU A 111 4.73 -9.22 5.55
C GLU A 111 4.14 -10.22 4.56
N GLU A 112 4.82 -10.49 3.44
CA GLU A 112 4.38 -11.50 2.48
C GLU A 112 4.27 -12.89 3.14
N ARG A 113 5.27 -13.28 3.96
CA ARG A 113 5.23 -14.53 4.73
C ARG A 113 4.06 -14.58 5.69
N LYS A 114 3.73 -13.49 6.39
CA LYS A 114 2.58 -13.42 7.30
C LYS A 114 1.25 -13.56 6.55
N LEU A 115 1.12 -12.88 5.40
CA LEU A 115 -0.05 -12.97 4.54
C LEU A 115 -0.28 -14.40 3.99
N LEU A 116 0.81 -15.13 3.74
CA LEU A 116 0.75 -16.53 3.29
C LEU A 116 0.48 -17.50 4.46
N LYS A 117 0.94 -17.18 5.67
CA LYS A 117 0.78 -18.00 6.88
C LYS A 117 -0.52 -17.76 7.63
N SER A 118 -1.25 -16.68 7.35
CA SER A 118 -2.61 -16.45 7.88
C SER A 118 -3.65 -17.35 7.20
N SER A 119 -3.47 -18.67 7.33
CA SER A 119 -4.56 -19.61 7.54
C SER A 119 -4.83 -19.65 9.06
N PRO A 120 -6.09 -19.85 9.50
CA PRO A 120 -6.50 -19.46 10.85
C PRO A 120 -5.96 -20.43 11.89
N GLN A 121 -4.90 -20.03 12.61
CA GLN A 121 -4.58 -20.57 13.93
C GLN A 121 -3.73 -19.59 14.75
N SER A 122 -4.44 -18.71 15.47
CA SER A 122 -4.24 -18.34 16.89
C SER A 122 -2.84 -17.97 17.39
N GLN A 123 -2.65 -16.75 17.90
CA GLN A 123 -2.66 -16.41 19.35
C GLN A 123 -2.21 -14.95 19.61
N ASP A 124 -3.04 -14.23 20.38
CA ASP A 124 -2.82 -12.95 21.08
C ASP A 124 -1.99 -11.82 20.43
N LYS A 125 -2.67 -10.79 19.93
CA LYS A 125 -2.44 -9.34 20.22
C LYS A 125 -3.14 -8.44 19.20
N CYS A 126 -4.03 -7.59 19.71
CA CYS A 126 -4.76 -6.54 18.99
C CYS A 126 -5.63 -7.05 17.84
N VAL A 127 -6.94 -6.82 17.93
CA VAL A 127 -7.91 -7.27 16.93
C VAL A 127 -7.78 -6.39 15.69
N CYS A 128 -6.76 -6.67 14.88
CA CYS A 128 -6.50 -6.04 13.58
C CYS A 128 -7.28 -6.72 12.45
N GLU A 129 -8.24 -7.59 12.77
CA GLU A 129 -9.02 -8.36 11.81
C GLU A 129 -10.51 -8.09 11.96
N PRO A 130 -11.31 -8.21 10.88
CA PRO A 130 -12.76 -8.13 11.00
C PRO A 130 -13.33 -9.16 11.98
N VAL A 131 -14.20 -8.69 12.87
CA VAL A 131 -14.80 -9.49 13.95
C VAL A 131 -16.17 -9.98 13.53
N LYS A 132 -16.47 -11.28 13.72
CA LYS A 132 -17.80 -11.83 13.45
C LYS A 132 -18.83 -11.16 14.38
N ILE A 133 -19.92 -10.64 13.82
CA ILE A 133 -21.00 -9.98 14.56
C ILE A 133 -22.35 -10.61 14.26
N GLY A 134 -23.07 -11.00 15.32
CA GLY A 134 -24.42 -11.54 15.18
C GLY A 134 -24.48 -12.85 14.39
N GLN A 135 -25.06 -12.81 13.19
CA GLN A 135 -25.34 -13.99 12.37
C GLN A 135 -24.11 -14.52 11.65
N GLU A 136 -24.20 -15.78 11.18
CA GLU A 136 -23.14 -16.39 10.38
C GLU A 136 -22.84 -15.57 9.12
N GLY A 137 -21.56 -15.43 8.79
CA GLY A 137 -21.10 -14.66 7.64
C GLY A 137 -21.10 -13.14 7.80
N HIS A 138 -21.53 -12.57 8.93
CA HIS A 138 -21.53 -11.13 9.15
C HIS A 138 -20.32 -10.70 9.97
N TYR A 139 -19.59 -9.70 9.50
CA TYR A 139 -18.36 -9.22 10.11
C TYR A 139 -18.35 -7.71 10.23
N PHE A 140 -17.60 -7.20 11.20
CA PHE A 140 -17.44 -5.79 11.46
C PHE A 140 -15.97 -5.44 11.71
N LEU A 141 -15.52 -4.32 11.15
CA LEU A 141 -14.19 -3.77 11.37
C LEU A 141 -14.27 -2.27 11.65
N ASP A 142 -13.82 -1.86 12.84
CA ASP A 142 -13.64 -0.44 13.18
C ASP A 142 -12.22 0.00 12.83
N LEU A 143 -12.02 0.37 11.56
CA LEU A 143 -10.72 0.70 11.02
C LEU A 143 -10.12 1.95 11.68
N ILE A 144 -10.97 2.88 12.10
CA ILE A 144 -10.57 4.08 12.86
C ILE A 144 -9.91 3.66 14.18
N LYS A 145 -10.55 2.76 14.95
CA LYS A 145 -9.97 2.27 16.21
C LYS A 145 -8.70 1.46 15.99
N VAL A 146 -8.67 0.60 14.98
CA VAL A 146 -7.49 -0.23 14.69
C VAL A 146 -6.28 0.63 14.35
N GLN A 147 -6.44 1.67 13.53
CA GLN A 147 -5.36 2.59 13.17
C GLN A 147 -4.94 3.50 14.34
N GLN A 148 -5.85 3.85 15.25
CA GLN A 148 -5.49 4.58 16.48
C GLN A 148 -4.62 3.74 17.42
N GLN A 149 -4.87 2.43 17.49
CA GLN A 149 -4.11 1.50 18.34
C GLN A 149 -2.79 1.07 17.68
N ASN A 150 -2.75 1.00 16.34
CA ASN A 150 -1.58 0.62 15.56
C ASN A 150 -1.40 1.56 14.36
N PRO A 151 -0.73 2.72 14.52
CA PRO A 151 -0.60 3.72 13.46
C PRO A 151 0.10 3.23 12.19
N ASN A 152 0.93 2.20 12.31
CA ASN A 152 1.72 1.64 11.21
C ASN A 152 0.95 0.59 10.38
N ILE A 153 -0.25 0.18 10.81
CA ILE A 153 -1.03 -0.82 10.06
C ILE A 153 -1.89 -0.14 8.99
N THR A 154 -1.72 -0.59 7.75
CA THR A 154 -2.50 -0.07 6.62
C THR A 154 -3.83 -0.81 6.49
N THR A 155 -4.84 -0.14 5.95
CA THR A 155 -6.13 -0.75 5.63
C THR A 155 -5.99 -1.98 4.72
N LYS A 156 -4.97 -1.99 3.85
CA LYS A 156 -4.67 -3.08 2.91
C LYS A 156 -4.19 -4.33 3.64
N GLN A 157 -3.33 -4.17 4.66
CA GLN A 157 -2.82 -5.28 5.48
C GLN A 157 -3.95 -5.98 6.26
N ILE A 158 -4.99 -5.25 6.65
CA ILE A 158 -6.13 -5.80 7.38
C ILE A 158 -7.12 -6.51 6.46
N LEU A 159 -7.50 -5.86 5.36
CA LEU A 159 -8.66 -6.28 4.56
C LEU A 159 -8.32 -7.30 3.47
N LEU A 160 -7.13 -7.24 2.86
CA LEU A 160 -6.77 -8.20 1.81
C LEU A 160 -6.71 -9.66 2.29
N PRO A 161 -6.15 -9.99 3.46
CA PRO A 161 -6.19 -11.36 3.98
C PRO A 161 -7.62 -11.86 4.17
N PHE A 162 -8.48 -11.01 4.75
CA PHE A 162 -9.87 -11.36 4.99
C PHE A 162 -10.60 -11.68 3.69
N PHE A 163 -10.44 -10.85 2.64
CA PHE A 163 -11.07 -11.11 1.35
C PHE A 163 -10.56 -12.37 0.64
N LYS A 164 -9.30 -12.75 0.87
CA LYS A 164 -8.70 -13.95 0.26
C LYS A 164 -9.09 -15.23 0.99
N ASN A 165 -9.11 -15.20 2.31
CA ASN A 165 -9.07 -16.41 3.13
C ASN A 165 -10.39 -16.69 3.85
N GLN A 166 -11.32 -15.71 3.91
CA GLN A 166 -12.58 -15.84 4.62
C GLN A 166 -13.77 -15.78 3.67
N THR A 167 -14.67 -16.75 3.78
CA THR A 167 -16.02 -16.66 3.21
C THR A 167 -16.91 -15.86 4.15
N PHE A 168 -17.61 -14.86 3.63
CA PHE A 168 -18.51 -13.99 4.40
C PHE A 168 -19.74 -13.61 3.56
N SER A 169 -20.82 -13.24 4.22
CA SER A 169 -22.03 -12.71 3.57
C SER A 169 -21.99 -11.19 3.50
N GLU A 170 -21.53 -10.55 4.57
CA GLU A 170 -21.44 -9.10 4.71
C GLU A 170 -20.28 -8.72 5.61
N LEU A 171 -19.52 -7.69 5.21
CA LEU A 171 -18.53 -7.03 6.05
C LEU A 171 -18.86 -5.54 6.14
N VAL A 172 -19.07 -5.05 7.36
CA VAL A 172 -19.27 -3.63 7.65
C VAL A 172 -17.98 -3.02 8.18
N ILE A 173 -17.56 -1.90 7.61
CA ILE A 173 -16.29 -1.24 7.92
C ILE A 173 -16.55 0.21 8.28
N ASN A 174 -16.09 0.63 9.47
CA ASN A 174 -16.06 2.04 9.84
C ASN A 174 -14.68 2.63 9.52
N CYS A 175 -14.63 3.64 8.65
CA CYS A 175 -13.39 4.27 8.22
C CYS A 175 -13.54 5.80 8.12
N SER A 176 -12.42 6.52 8.20
CA SER A 176 -12.39 7.98 8.00
C SER A 176 -12.44 8.37 6.52
N HIS A 177 -12.02 7.45 5.65
CA HIS A 177 -12.05 7.58 4.20
C HIS A 177 -12.06 6.19 3.56
N VAL A 178 -12.71 6.05 2.40
CA VAL A 178 -12.62 4.82 1.60
C VAL A 178 -11.25 4.78 0.94
N PRO A 179 -10.46 3.70 1.10
CA PRO A 179 -9.16 3.59 0.45
C PRO A 179 -9.30 3.63 -1.08
N LYS A 180 -8.38 4.31 -1.78
CA LYS A 180 -8.49 4.49 -3.23
C LYS A 180 -8.37 3.18 -4.03
N TRP A 181 -7.64 2.21 -3.48
CA TRP A 181 -7.49 0.88 -4.08
C TRP A 181 -8.72 -0.01 -3.89
N PHE A 182 -9.65 0.39 -3.01
CA PHE A 182 -10.68 -0.49 -2.45
C PHE A 182 -11.61 -1.05 -3.52
N GLU A 183 -12.24 -0.18 -4.32
CA GLU A 183 -13.20 -0.59 -5.37
C GLU A 183 -12.56 -1.54 -6.39
N LYS A 184 -11.40 -1.17 -6.94
CA LYS A 184 -10.70 -1.98 -7.95
C LYS A 184 -10.30 -3.36 -7.40
N LYS A 185 -9.93 -3.45 -6.12
CA LYS A 185 -9.59 -4.74 -5.49
C LYS A 185 -10.82 -5.58 -5.22
N LEU A 186 -11.91 -4.99 -4.76
CA LEU A 186 -13.17 -5.71 -4.53
C LEU A 186 -13.67 -6.35 -5.82
N ASP A 187 -13.56 -5.66 -6.95
CA ASP A 187 -13.91 -6.21 -8.27
C ASP A 187 -13.17 -7.51 -8.59
N ASN A 188 -11.87 -7.59 -8.29
CA ASN A 188 -11.06 -8.81 -8.51
C ASN A 188 -11.52 -10.00 -7.66
N PHE A 189 -12.17 -9.75 -6.53
CA PHE A 189 -12.74 -10.78 -5.65
C PHE A 189 -14.23 -11.04 -5.92
N GLY A 190 -14.83 -10.40 -6.94
CA GLY A 190 -16.27 -10.49 -7.18
C GLY A 190 -17.11 -9.83 -6.07
N LEU A 191 -16.52 -8.87 -5.36
CA LEU A 191 -17.15 -8.12 -4.27
C LEU A 191 -17.59 -6.74 -4.76
N LYS A 192 -18.56 -6.14 -4.08
CA LYS A 192 -18.98 -4.75 -4.21
C LYS A 192 -18.99 -4.07 -2.85
N ALA A 193 -18.82 -2.75 -2.84
CA ALA A 193 -18.94 -1.92 -1.65
C ALA A 193 -20.03 -0.87 -1.83
N ASP A 194 -20.86 -0.73 -0.81
CA ASP A 194 -21.82 0.35 -0.64
C ASP A 194 -21.29 1.29 0.45
N VAL A 195 -21.24 2.60 0.16
CA VAL A 195 -20.64 3.61 1.06
C VAL A 195 -21.74 4.53 1.57
N GLU A 196 -21.89 4.59 2.89
CA GLU A 196 -22.80 5.48 3.59
C GLU A 196 -21.99 6.52 4.40
N ILE A 197 -22.37 7.79 4.28
CA ILE A 197 -21.78 8.86 5.08
C ILE A 197 -22.58 8.96 6.37
N GLU A 198 -21.92 8.74 7.51
CA GLU A 198 -22.51 8.92 8.84
C GLU A 198 -22.27 10.34 9.38
N GLU A 199 -22.96 10.67 10.47
CA GLU A 199 -22.77 11.94 11.18
C GLU A 199 -21.30 12.14 11.61
N LYS A 200 -20.84 13.39 11.55
CA LYS A 200 -19.45 13.82 11.86
C LYS A 200 -18.39 13.35 10.85
N GLY A 201 -18.77 13.04 9.61
CA GLY A 201 -17.82 12.76 8.52
C GLY A 201 -17.16 11.39 8.62
N ARG A 202 -17.77 10.46 9.35
CA ARG A 202 -17.38 9.05 9.36
C ARG A 202 -18.02 8.35 8.18
N LEU A 203 -17.32 7.37 7.62
CA LEU A 203 -17.85 6.55 6.53
C LEU A 203 -18.07 5.14 7.02
N LYS A 204 -19.25 4.61 6.71
CA LYS A 204 -19.60 3.22 6.89
C LYS A 204 -19.62 2.56 5.52
N VAL A 205 -18.78 1.55 5.34
CA VAL A 205 -18.65 0.83 4.08
C VAL A 205 -19.14 -0.59 4.28
N THR A 206 -20.12 -1.00 3.48
CA THR A 206 -20.69 -2.35 3.52
C THR A 206 -20.21 -3.11 2.30
N VAL A 207 -19.48 -4.21 2.51
CA VAL A 207 -18.92 -5.06 1.46
C VAL A 207 -19.71 -6.36 1.37
N LYS A 208 -20.11 -6.73 0.16
CA LYS A 208 -20.86 -7.96 -0.15
C LYS A 208 -20.38 -8.58 -1.46
N TYR A 209 -20.68 -9.86 -1.68
CA TYR A 209 -20.53 -10.46 -3.01
C TYR A 209 -21.47 -9.80 -4.02
N LYS A 210 -21.00 -9.66 -5.27
CA LYS A 210 -21.86 -9.27 -6.38
C LYS A 210 -22.87 -10.38 -6.60
N THR A 211 -24.13 -10.12 -6.26
CA THR A 211 -25.25 -10.96 -6.69
C THR A 211 -25.44 -10.77 -8.18
N CYS A 212 -25.37 -11.87 -8.94
CA CYS A 212 -25.69 -11.91 -10.37
C CYS A 212 -27.11 -11.41 -10.66
#